data_AF-A0A942QJN2-F1
#
_entry.id   AF-A0A942QJN2-F1
#
_cell.length_a   1.000
_cell.length_b   1.000
_cell.length_c   1.000
_cell.angle_alpha   90.00
_cell.angle_beta   90.00
_cell.angle_gamma   90.00
#
_symmetry.space_group_name_H-M   'P 1'
#
loop_
_entity.id
_entity.type
_entity.pdbx_description
1 polymer ?
#
loop_
_entity_poly.entity_id
_entity_poly.type
_entity_poly.pdbx_seq_one_letter_code
_entity_poly.pdbx_strand_id
1 'polypeptide(L)'
;MSLDTALENFPDGLLFVTAILPENAPLPAEVDVMVPVGREILWAGEVLGGALENNPWVQYRRIPYNDSFETFRAVLTQSRTLQLEIEAGGKVTPQEGFTEAMVEWQAPTALPVVRLGIVVPPGSTMTTGPANILAGRAGDNKIVFYREYRDVAAGDTFELRVGYAPADNIDGSLAADGAPQEHRGILFPLVVGAVLAAVTIVLLAIKADTKRKRESQ
;
A
#
# COMPACT_ATOMS: atom_id res chain seq x y z
N MET A 1 -26.46 -1.33 -33.05
CA MET A 1 -25.30 -1.97 -32.39
C MET A 1 -24.65 -0.88 -31.57
N SER A 2 -25.13 -0.66 -30.34
CA SER A 2 -24.65 0.41 -29.46
C SER A 2 -23.45 -0.12 -28.70
N LEU A 3 -22.36 0.65 -28.73
CA LEU A 3 -21.09 0.42 -28.06
C LEU A 3 -21.07 1.27 -26.77
N ASP A 4 -22.19 1.32 -26.06
CA ASP A 4 -22.32 1.98 -24.76
C ASP A 4 -22.19 0.92 -23.66
N THR A 5 -21.42 1.20 -22.60
CA THR A 5 -21.17 0.38 -21.36
C THR A 5 -19.96 -0.59 -21.30
N ALA A 6 -18.81 -0.27 -21.92
CA ALA A 6 -17.55 -0.98 -21.62
C ALA A 6 -16.38 -0.07 -21.19
N LEU A 7 -16.69 1.15 -20.74
CA LEU A 7 -15.78 2.08 -20.10
C LEU A 7 -16.36 2.39 -18.73
N GLU A 8 -15.71 1.93 -17.66
CA GLU A 8 -15.54 2.60 -16.36
C GLU A 8 -15.16 1.56 -15.29
N ASN A 9 -13.96 1.71 -14.72
CA ASN A 9 -13.33 0.87 -13.68
C ASN A 9 -12.58 -0.36 -14.20
N PHE A 10 -11.50 -0.13 -14.97
CA PHE A 10 -10.38 -1.06 -14.93
C PHE A 10 -9.83 -1.13 -13.48
N PRO A 11 -9.21 -2.23 -13.06
CA PRO A 11 -8.47 -2.24 -11.80
C PRO A 11 -7.36 -1.19 -11.89
N ASP A 12 -7.49 -0.14 -11.10
CA ASP A 12 -6.48 0.89 -11.02
C ASP A 12 -5.32 0.35 -10.18
N GLY A 13 -4.14 0.26 -10.81
CA GLY A 13 -2.91 0.05 -10.07
C GLY A 13 -2.74 1.22 -9.10
N LEU A 14 -2.55 0.90 -7.82
CA LEU A 14 -2.42 1.88 -6.75
C LEU A 14 -1.03 1.80 -6.17
N LEU A 15 -0.33 2.93 -6.12
CA LEU A 15 0.96 3.06 -5.47
C LEU A 15 0.74 3.79 -4.16
N PHE A 16 1.04 3.13 -3.05
CA PHE A 16 1.10 3.77 -1.74
C PHE A 16 2.55 4.06 -1.40
N VAL A 17 2.88 5.34 -1.26
CA VAL A 17 4.21 5.76 -0.82
C VAL A 17 4.11 6.30 0.59
N THR A 18 4.86 5.72 1.52
CA THR A 18 4.91 6.19 2.91
C THR A 18 6.28 6.77 3.21
N ALA A 19 6.32 8.05 3.56
CA ALA A 19 7.52 8.69 4.05
C ALA A 19 7.41 8.89 5.57
N ILE A 20 8.47 8.54 6.28
CA ILE A 20 8.54 8.61 7.75
C ILE A 20 9.73 9.49 8.11
N LEU A 21 9.47 10.61 8.76
CA LEU A 21 10.51 11.46 9.35
C LEU A 21 11.12 10.78 10.59
N PRO A 22 12.40 11.05 10.92
CA PRO A 22 13.01 10.57 12.16
C PRO A 22 12.17 10.94 13.39
N GLU A 23 12.10 10.06 14.39
CA GLU A 23 11.25 10.24 15.59
C GLU A 23 11.50 11.57 16.32
N ASN A 24 12.72 12.07 16.26
CA ASN A 24 13.15 13.32 16.90
C ASN A 24 13.07 14.56 15.99
N ALA A 25 12.62 14.43 14.74
CA ALA A 25 12.46 15.57 13.85
C ALA A 25 11.39 16.53 14.42
N PRO A 26 11.67 17.84 14.56
CA PRO A 26 10.65 18.79 15.02
C PRO A 26 9.56 18.96 13.96
N LEU A 27 8.34 19.26 14.39
CA LEU A 27 7.22 19.65 13.51
C LEU A 27 6.93 21.15 13.71
N PRO A 28 6.51 21.89 12.65
CA PRO A 28 6.28 21.42 11.29
C PRO A 28 7.58 21.07 10.54
N ALA A 29 7.51 20.12 9.62
CA ALA A 29 8.65 19.68 8.81
C ALA A 29 8.27 19.46 7.35
N GLU A 30 9.17 19.84 6.43
CA GLU A 30 9.02 19.50 5.01
C GLU A 30 9.45 18.05 4.77
N VAL A 31 8.71 17.37 3.90
CA VAL A 31 9.04 16.04 3.41
C VAL A 31 8.92 16.03 1.89
N ASP A 32 9.90 15.40 1.25
CA ASP A 32 9.97 15.21 -0.19
C ASP A 32 9.78 13.74 -0.52
N VAL A 33 8.85 13.46 -1.42
CA VAL A 33 8.60 12.11 -1.93
C VAL A 33 8.61 12.16 -3.45
N MET A 34 9.45 11.36 -4.09
CA MET A 34 9.46 11.29 -5.54
C MET A 34 8.39 10.33 -6.04
N VAL A 35 7.65 10.77 -7.05
CA VAL A 35 6.52 10.05 -7.65
C VAL A 35 6.62 10.09 -9.17
N PRO A 36 6.04 9.14 -9.91
CA PRO A 36 6.09 9.16 -11.37
C PRO A 36 5.37 10.40 -11.92
N VAL A 37 5.94 11.02 -12.97
CA VAL A 37 5.36 12.22 -13.61
C VAL A 37 3.96 11.92 -14.16
N GLY A 38 3.05 12.89 -13.99
CA GLY A 38 1.75 12.89 -14.65
C GLY A 38 0.71 11.95 -14.03
N ARG A 39 1.02 11.32 -12.91
CA ARG A 39 0.07 10.47 -12.18
C ARG A 39 -0.88 11.28 -11.30
N GLU A 40 -2.13 10.85 -11.23
CA GLU A 40 -3.12 11.41 -10.33
C GLU A 40 -2.80 11.05 -8.87
N ILE A 41 -2.88 12.05 -7.98
CA ILE A 41 -2.79 11.83 -6.53
C ILE A 41 -4.22 11.68 -6.03
N LEU A 42 -4.58 10.48 -5.63
CA LEU A 42 -5.91 10.13 -5.13
C LEU A 42 -6.08 10.59 -3.69
N TRP A 43 -5.02 10.46 -2.89
CA TRP A 43 -4.99 10.91 -1.51
C TRP A 43 -3.59 11.32 -1.07
N ALA A 44 -3.49 12.34 -0.22
CA ALA A 44 -2.25 12.74 0.43
C ALA A 44 -2.55 13.28 1.83
N GLY A 45 -1.97 12.65 2.85
CA GLY A 45 -2.26 13.05 4.22
C GLY A 45 -1.31 12.49 5.27
N GLU A 46 -1.47 13.00 6.48
CA GLU A 46 -0.69 12.58 7.65
C GLU A 46 -1.34 11.35 8.30
N VAL A 47 -0.56 10.31 8.58
CA VAL A 47 -1.08 9.10 9.23
C VAL A 47 -0.94 9.23 10.75
N LEU A 48 -2.06 9.30 11.46
CA LEU A 48 -2.10 9.48 12.93
C LEU A 48 -2.17 8.18 13.74
N GLY A 49 -2.20 7.01 13.07
CA GLY A 49 -2.28 5.70 13.74
C GLY A 49 -3.67 5.32 14.27
N GLY A 50 -4.72 6.03 13.82
CA GLY A 50 -6.13 5.76 14.14
C GLY A 50 -6.97 5.47 12.89
N ALA A 51 -8.27 5.74 12.98
CA ALA A 51 -9.18 5.58 11.84
C ALA A 51 -8.82 6.57 10.70
N LEU A 52 -8.89 6.10 9.45
CA LEU A 52 -8.42 6.84 8.27
C LEU A 52 -9.17 8.15 8.07
N GLU A 53 -10.46 8.21 8.42
CA GLU A 53 -11.29 9.41 8.33
C GLU A 53 -10.80 10.56 9.23
N ASN A 54 -9.97 10.27 10.22
CA ASN A 54 -9.38 11.27 11.10
C ASN A 54 -8.01 11.77 10.62
N ASN A 55 -7.45 11.17 9.57
CA ASN A 55 -6.15 11.58 9.04
C ASN A 55 -6.29 12.89 8.26
N PRO A 56 -5.53 13.95 8.60
CA PRO A 56 -5.64 15.23 7.91
C PRO A 56 -5.02 15.14 6.51
N TRP A 57 -5.69 15.78 5.56
CA TRP A 57 -5.11 16.04 4.25
C TRP A 57 -3.96 17.03 4.37
N VAL A 58 -2.90 16.83 3.57
CA VAL A 58 -1.79 17.77 3.49
C VAL A 58 -1.86 18.59 2.21
N GLN A 59 -1.49 19.86 2.32
CA GLN A 59 -1.17 20.64 1.13
C GLN A 59 0.19 20.26 0.60
N TYR A 60 0.33 20.29 -0.72
CA TYR A 60 1.54 19.87 -1.38
C TYR A 60 1.85 20.70 -2.62
N ARG A 61 3.09 20.59 -3.08
CA ARG A 61 3.55 21.13 -4.36
C ARG A 61 4.23 20.03 -5.16
N ARG A 62 3.95 20.01 -6.46
CA ARG A 62 4.70 19.21 -7.43
C ARG A 62 5.89 20.03 -7.93
N ILE A 63 7.07 19.44 -7.89
CA ILE A 63 8.32 20.07 -8.33
C ILE A 63 8.95 19.11 -9.34
N PRO A 64 9.13 19.53 -10.61
CA PRO A 64 9.80 18.67 -11.59
C PRO A 64 11.17 18.21 -11.10
N TYR A 65 11.48 16.91 -11.27
CA TYR A 65 12.78 16.35 -10.91
C TYR A 65 13.55 15.87 -12.16
N ASN A 66 12.93 15.00 -12.97
CA ASN A 66 13.42 14.60 -14.29
C ASN A 66 12.24 14.18 -15.19
N ASP A 67 12.52 13.59 -16.36
CA ASP A 67 11.48 13.19 -17.32
C ASP A 67 10.57 12.05 -16.84
N SER A 68 10.98 11.30 -15.81
CA SER A 68 10.25 10.14 -15.28
C SER A 68 9.62 10.39 -13.91
N PHE A 69 10.20 11.29 -13.12
CA PHE A 69 9.79 11.57 -11.75
C PHE A 69 9.63 13.06 -11.45
N GLU A 70 8.70 13.36 -10.56
CA GLU A 70 8.55 14.65 -9.92
C GLU A 70 8.57 14.50 -8.40
N THR A 71 9.03 15.54 -7.72
CA THR A 71 9.04 15.60 -6.26
C THR A 71 7.72 16.17 -5.77
N PHE A 72 7.04 15.40 -4.94
CA PHE A 72 5.93 15.82 -4.12
C PHE A 72 6.46 16.35 -2.79
N ARG A 73 6.39 17.67 -2.59
CA ARG A 73 6.78 18.33 -1.34
C ARG A 73 5.56 18.66 -0.51
N ALA A 74 5.52 18.17 0.72
CA ALA A 74 4.47 18.47 1.69
C ALA A 74 5.06 18.95 3.03
N VAL A 75 4.25 19.67 3.80
CA VAL A 75 4.59 20.09 5.17
C VAL A 75 3.76 19.26 6.14
N LEU A 76 4.42 18.48 6.98
CA LEU A 76 3.76 17.71 8.04
C LEU A 76 3.71 18.55 9.32
N THR A 77 2.56 18.51 9.99
CA THR A 77 2.24 19.40 11.12
C THR A 77 1.82 18.65 12.38
N GLN A 78 1.26 17.44 12.25
CA GLN A 78 0.69 16.66 13.35
C GLN A 78 1.37 15.29 13.53
N SER A 79 1.77 14.65 12.44
CA SER A 79 2.45 13.36 12.35
C SER A 79 3.80 13.50 11.68
N ARG A 80 4.66 12.50 11.91
CA ARG A 80 5.91 12.29 11.18
C ARG A 80 5.76 11.36 10.00
N THR A 81 4.54 10.88 9.74
CA THR A 81 4.25 9.93 8.67
C THR A 81 3.36 10.59 7.62
N LEU A 82 3.88 10.72 6.40
CA LEU A 82 3.12 11.05 5.20
C LEU A 82 2.76 9.77 4.48
N GLN A 83 1.52 9.65 4.01
CA GLN A 83 1.15 8.65 3.00
C GLN A 83 0.59 9.36 1.76
N LEU A 84 1.03 8.89 0.59
CA LEU A 84 0.49 9.26 -0.71
C LEU A 84 -0.14 8.03 -1.34
N GLU A 85 -1.33 8.22 -1.91
CA GLU A 85 -2.02 7.24 -2.73
C GLU A 85 -2.09 7.79 -4.15
N ILE A 86 -1.47 7.06 -5.07
CA ILE A 86 -1.17 7.54 -6.41
C ILE A 86 -1.65 6.51 -7.41
N GLU A 87 -2.26 6.96 -8.49
CA GLU A 87 -2.50 6.08 -9.62
C GLU A 87 -1.14 5.60 -10.18
N ALA A 88 -0.86 4.30 -10.06
CA ALA A 88 0.41 3.73 -10.48
C ALA A 88 0.45 3.47 -12.00
N GLY A 89 -0.73 3.33 -12.63
CA GLY A 89 -0.89 2.77 -13.96
C GLY A 89 -0.62 1.28 -13.96
N GLY A 90 -1.67 0.48 -14.07
CA GLY A 90 -1.58 -0.97 -14.17
C GLY A 90 -1.73 -1.46 -15.61
N LYS A 91 -1.24 -2.68 -15.87
CA LYS A 91 -1.66 -3.47 -17.03
C LYS A 91 -2.74 -4.44 -16.60
N VAL A 92 -3.78 -4.56 -17.41
CA VAL A 92 -4.91 -5.45 -17.16
C VAL A 92 -5.06 -6.36 -18.37
N THR A 93 -4.99 -7.67 -18.14
CA THR A 93 -5.02 -8.70 -19.18
C THR A 93 -6.11 -9.71 -18.84
N PRO A 94 -7.18 -9.81 -19.64
CA PRO A 94 -8.15 -10.89 -19.50
C PRO A 94 -7.47 -12.25 -19.70
N GLN A 95 -7.81 -13.22 -18.86
CA GLN A 95 -7.37 -14.60 -18.93
C GLN A 95 -8.61 -15.52 -19.02
N GLU A 96 -8.41 -16.80 -19.31
CA GLU A 96 -9.49 -17.77 -19.21
C GLU A 96 -9.91 -17.94 -17.74
N GLY A 97 -11.14 -17.50 -17.41
CA GLY A 97 -11.72 -17.64 -16.06
C GLY A 97 -11.36 -16.54 -15.05
N PHE A 98 -10.43 -15.64 -15.35
CA PHE A 98 -10.05 -14.54 -14.45
C PHE A 98 -9.46 -13.34 -15.20
N THR A 99 -9.23 -12.24 -14.49
CA THR A 99 -8.50 -11.07 -15.00
C THR A 99 -7.17 -10.94 -14.27
N GLU A 100 -6.06 -10.82 -15.01
CA GLU A 100 -4.75 -10.52 -14.44
C GLU A 100 -4.53 -9.00 -14.44
N ALA A 101 -4.20 -8.44 -13.30
CA ALA A 101 -3.73 -7.08 -13.16
C ALA A 101 -2.27 -7.08 -12.68
N MET A 102 -1.49 -6.15 -13.19
CA MET A 102 -0.07 -6.01 -12.86
C MET A 102 0.28 -4.53 -12.70
N VAL A 103 0.99 -4.21 -11.63
CA VAL A 103 1.63 -2.91 -11.42
C VAL A 103 3.12 -3.13 -11.23
N GLU A 104 3.91 -2.28 -11.89
CA GLU A 104 5.36 -2.25 -11.77
C GLU A 104 5.79 -0.85 -11.38
N TRP A 105 6.75 -0.74 -10.48
CA TRP A 105 7.29 0.53 -10.04
C TRP A 105 8.77 0.41 -9.69
N GLN A 106 9.55 1.40 -10.11
CA GLN A 106 10.96 1.52 -9.75
C GLN A 106 11.14 2.67 -8.76
N ALA A 107 11.89 2.41 -7.69
CA ALA A 107 12.19 3.40 -6.67
C ALA A 107 13.21 4.44 -7.18
N PRO A 108 12.84 5.72 -7.28
CA PRO A 108 13.79 6.77 -7.67
C PRO A 108 14.78 7.11 -6.55
N THR A 109 14.38 6.87 -5.29
CA THR A 109 15.18 7.13 -4.08
C THR A 109 14.97 6.01 -3.08
N ALA A 110 15.85 5.92 -2.09
CA ALA A 110 15.65 5.02 -0.96
C ALA A 110 14.41 5.43 -0.16
N LEU A 111 13.63 4.46 0.31
CA LEU A 111 12.41 4.66 1.09
C LEU A 111 12.32 3.66 2.25
N PRO A 112 11.79 4.06 3.41
CA PRO A 112 11.62 3.12 4.52
C PRO A 112 10.57 2.05 4.20
N VAL A 113 9.47 2.44 3.55
CA VAL A 113 8.37 1.54 3.20
C VAL A 113 7.71 2.02 1.90
N VAL A 114 7.41 1.09 0.99
CA VAL A 114 6.48 1.30 -0.13
C VAL A 114 5.46 0.17 -0.14
N ARG A 115 4.23 0.44 -0.59
CA ARG A 115 3.26 -0.61 -0.88
C ARG A 115 2.76 -0.47 -2.31
N LEU A 116 2.80 -1.58 -3.04
CA LEU A 116 2.09 -1.70 -4.31
C LEU A 116 0.76 -2.34 -4.04
N GLY A 117 -0.30 -1.78 -4.62
CA GLY A 117 -1.66 -2.26 -4.53
C GLY A 117 -2.31 -2.40 -5.89
N ILE A 118 -3.25 -3.32 -5.99
CA ILE A 118 -4.18 -3.45 -7.11
C ILE A 118 -5.57 -3.37 -6.52
N VAL A 119 -6.33 -2.36 -6.92
CA VAL A 119 -7.73 -2.23 -6.54
C VAL A 119 -8.55 -3.05 -7.52
N VAL A 120 -9.36 -3.97 -7.01
CA VAL A 120 -10.23 -4.84 -7.83
C VAL A 120 -11.71 -4.50 -7.60
N PRO A 121 -12.59 -4.82 -8.57
CA PRO A 121 -14.02 -4.60 -8.43
C PRO A 121 -14.60 -5.24 -7.15
N PRO A 122 -15.64 -4.64 -6.53
CA PRO A 122 -16.34 -5.24 -5.40
C PRO A 122 -16.82 -6.66 -5.72
N GLY A 123 -16.75 -7.55 -4.72
CA GLY A 123 -17.15 -8.96 -4.89
C GLY A 123 -16.10 -9.84 -5.61
N SER A 124 -14.95 -9.30 -5.97
CA SER A 124 -13.85 -10.08 -6.52
C SER A 124 -13.11 -10.87 -5.44
N THR A 125 -12.57 -12.02 -5.82
CA THR A 125 -11.66 -12.86 -5.05
C THR A 125 -10.35 -13.02 -5.81
N MET A 126 -9.24 -13.17 -5.08
CA MET A 126 -7.95 -13.45 -5.71
C MET A 126 -7.91 -14.89 -6.20
N THR A 127 -7.59 -15.07 -7.48
CA THR A 127 -7.41 -16.35 -8.16
C THR A 127 -5.93 -16.73 -8.19
N THR A 128 -5.05 -15.77 -8.46
CA THR A 128 -3.60 -15.96 -8.49
C THR A 128 -2.90 -14.76 -7.85
N GLY A 129 -1.73 -14.98 -7.25
CA GLY A 129 -0.94 -13.91 -6.65
C GLY A 129 0.25 -14.43 -5.84
N PRO A 130 1.14 -13.55 -5.38
CA PRO A 130 2.24 -13.92 -4.50
C PRO A 130 1.73 -14.39 -3.12
N ALA A 131 2.45 -15.33 -2.51
CA ALA A 131 2.04 -15.97 -1.25
C ALA A 131 1.91 -15.02 -0.04
N ASN A 132 2.58 -13.87 -0.08
CA ASN A 132 2.62 -12.89 1.02
C ASN A 132 1.79 -11.63 0.74
N ILE A 133 0.78 -11.76 -0.12
CA ILE A 133 -0.13 -10.66 -0.43
C ILE A 133 -1.11 -10.41 0.72
N LEU A 134 -1.38 -9.15 0.97
CA LEU A 134 -2.34 -8.68 1.95
C LEU A 134 -3.60 -8.19 1.23
N ALA A 135 -4.75 -8.29 1.89
CA ALA A 135 -6.00 -7.74 1.40
C ALA A 135 -6.49 -6.64 2.36
N GLY A 136 -7.00 -5.56 1.78
CA GLY A 136 -7.61 -4.45 2.50
C GLY A 136 -8.89 -4.00 1.80
N ARG A 137 -9.54 -2.99 2.39
CA ARG A 137 -10.65 -2.29 1.76
C ARG A 137 -10.15 -0.96 1.21
N ALA A 138 -10.47 -0.69 -0.05
CA ALA A 138 -10.47 0.66 -0.60
C ALA A 138 -11.92 1.20 -0.51
N GLY A 139 -12.12 2.51 -0.75
CA GLY A 139 -13.46 3.12 -0.77
C GLY A 139 -14.48 2.36 -1.62
N ASP A 140 -15.78 2.60 -1.38
CA ASP A 140 -16.89 2.00 -2.15
C ASP A 140 -16.91 0.46 -2.16
N ASN A 141 -16.53 -0.16 -1.04
CA ASN A 141 -16.44 -1.62 -0.86
C ASN A 141 -15.44 -2.32 -1.80
N LYS A 142 -14.61 -1.58 -2.54
CA LYS A 142 -13.54 -2.14 -3.37
C LYS A 142 -12.53 -2.89 -2.49
N ILE A 143 -11.91 -3.92 -3.05
CA ILE A 143 -10.86 -4.67 -2.38
C ILE A 143 -9.53 -4.21 -2.95
N VAL A 144 -8.55 -3.98 -2.08
CA VAL A 144 -7.17 -3.74 -2.50
C VAL A 144 -6.33 -4.94 -2.10
N PHE A 145 -5.69 -5.57 -3.08
CA PHE A 145 -4.64 -6.54 -2.83
C PHE A 145 -3.31 -5.82 -2.89
N TYR A 146 -2.49 -5.91 -1.85
CA TYR A 146 -1.26 -5.15 -1.76
C TYR A 146 -0.11 -5.94 -1.15
N ARG A 147 1.10 -5.51 -1.48
CA ARG A 147 2.34 -6.01 -0.90
C ARG A 147 3.18 -4.85 -0.39
N GLU A 148 3.73 -5.03 0.80
CA GLU A 148 4.63 -4.08 1.43
C GLU A 148 6.08 -4.49 1.19
N TYR A 149 6.92 -3.49 0.88
CA TYR A 149 8.36 -3.61 0.76
C TYR A 149 9.00 -2.61 1.72
N ARG A 150 10.07 -3.03 2.41
CA ARG A 150 10.75 -2.26 3.45
C ARG A 150 12.22 -2.08 3.07
N ASP A 151 12.84 -1.03 3.61
CA ASP A 151 14.26 -0.73 3.41
C ASP A 151 14.63 -0.67 1.91
N VAL A 152 13.75 -0.03 1.13
CA VAL A 152 13.84 0.08 -0.33
C VAL A 152 15.05 0.92 -0.70
N ALA A 153 15.90 0.42 -1.59
CA ALA A 153 17.02 1.16 -2.15
C ALA A 153 16.60 1.94 -3.42
N ALA A 154 17.35 3.00 -3.74
CA ALA A 154 17.20 3.67 -5.02
C ALA A 154 17.56 2.71 -6.16
N GLY A 155 16.71 2.65 -7.19
CA GLY A 155 16.84 1.77 -8.35
C GLY A 155 16.14 0.41 -8.21
N ASP A 156 15.70 0.03 -7.00
CA ASP A 156 14.94 -1.21 -6.82
C ASP A 156 13.66 -1.20 -7.65
N THR A 157 13.36 -2.31 -8.32
CA THR A 157 12.13 -2.50 -9.08
C THR A 157 11.23 -3.50 -8.39
N PHE A 158 9.96 -3.15 -8.27
CA PHE A 158 8.92 -3.95 -7.63
C PHE A 158 7.80 -4.22 -8.62
N GLU A 159 7.37 -5.47 -8.69
CA GLU A 159 6.18 -5.90 -9.41
C GLU A 159 5.18 -6.50 -8.43
N LEU A 160 3.91 -6.14 -8.61
CA LEU A 160 2.78 -6.84 -8.02
C LEU A 160 1.86 -7.31 -9.15
N ARG A 161 1.58 -8.60 -9.18
CA ARG A 161 0.67 -9.25 -10.11
C ARG A 161 -0.39 -10.01 -9.36
N VAL A 162 -1.65 -9.80 -9.74
CA VAL A 162 -2.82 -10.40 -9.10
C VAL A 162 -3.80 -10.83 -10.17
N GLY A 163 -4.15 -12.12 -10.19
CA GLY A 163 -5.32 -12.61 -10.88
C GLY A 163 -6.54 -12.52 -9.97
N TYR A 164 -7.65 -12.00 -10.47
CA TYR A 164 -8.91 -11.93 -9.72
C TYR A 164 -10.11 -12.29 -10.60
N ALA A 165 -11.15 -12.83 -9.97
CA ALA A 165 -12.43 -13.16 -10.59
C ALA A 165 -13.58 -12.81 -9.64
N PRO A 166 -14.82 -12.63 -10.11
CA PRO A 166 -15.99 -12.57 -9.24
C PRO A 166 -16.05 -13.81 -8.33
N ALA A 167 -16.46 -13.64 -7.06
CA ALA A 167 -16.50 -14.74 -6.09
C ALA A 167 -17.33 -15.95 -6.56
N ASP A 168 -18.37 -15.70 -7.35
CA ASP A 168 -19.27 -16.75 -7.86
C ASP A 168 -18.66 -17.55 -9.03
N ASN A 169 -17.52 -17.11 -9.59
CA ASN A 169 -16.85 -17.72 -10.74
C ASN A 169 -15.66 -18.62 -10.34
N ILE A 170 -15.43 -18.87 -9.04
CA ILE A 170 -14.44 -19.87 -8.63
C ILE A 170 -15.07 -21.26 -8.75
N ASP A 171 -15.02 -21.83 -9.96
CA ASP A 171 -15.28 -23.25 -10.21
C ASP A 171 -14.16 -24.08 -9.59
N GLY A 172 -14.19 -24.26 -8.26
CA GLY A 172 -13.65 -25.38 -7.45
C GLY A 172 -12.22 -25.92 -7.70
N SER A 173 -11.42 -25.36 -8.60
CA SER A 173 -10.21 -25.95 -9.14
C SER A 173 -9.10 -24.91 -9.24
N LEU A 174 -8.77 -24.31 -8.10
CA LEU A 174 -7.42 -23.79 -7.89
C LEU A 174 -6.62 -24.88 -7.18
N ALA A 175 -6.06 -25.78 -7.96
CA ALA A 175 -4.97 -26.63 -7.52
C ALA A 175 -3.76 -25.71 -7.26
N ALA A 176 -3.65 -25.22 -6.03
CA ALA A 176 -2.43 -24.66 -5.52
C ALA A 176 -1.39 -25.79 -5.41
N ASP A 177 -0.57 -25.96 -6.44
CA ASP A 177 0.66 -26.75 -6.32
C ASP A 177 1.61 -25.98 -5.38
N GLY A 178 1.51 -26.28 -4.08
CA GLY A 178 2.32 -25.59 -3.07
C GLY A 178 1.99 -25.82 -1.59
N ALA A 179 1.44 -26.98 -1.20
CA ALA A 179 1.37 -27.50 0.19
C ALA A 179 0.49 -26.71 1.21
N PRO A 180 0.01 -27.38 2.29
CA PRO A 180 -1.29 -27.10 2.88
C PRO A 180 -1.21 -26.15 4.06
N GLN A 181 -2.13 -25.16 4.13
CA GLN A 181 -2.62 -24.68 5.41
C GLN A 181 -4.14 -24.73 5.43
N GLU A 182 -4.65 -25.56 6.33
CA GLU A 182 -6.04 -25.52 6.75
C GLU A 182 -6.36 -24.12 7.28
N HIS A 183 -7.15 -23.36 6.52
CA HIS A 183 -7.86 -22.22 7.07
C HIS A 183 -9.35 -22.56 7.08
N ARG A 184 -9.74 -23.25 8.16
CA ARG A 184 -11.07 -23.10 8.74
C ARG A 184 -11.38 -21.61 8.83
N GLY A 185 -12.52 -21.20 8.28
CA GLY A 185 -12.95 -19.81 8.23
C GLY A 185 -12.82 -19.12 9.59
N ILE A 186 -11.82 -18.26 9.70
CA ILE A 186 -11.70 -17.27 10.77
C ILE A 186 -11.96 -15.94 10.09
N LEU A 187 -13.12 -15.34 10.40
CA LEU A 187 -13.37 -13.93 10.20
C LEU A 187 -12.25 -13.16 10.92
N PHE A 188 -11.24 -12.69 10.17
CA PHE A 188 -10.22 -11.82 10.74
C PHE A 188 -10.85 -10.44 10.99
N PRO A 189 -10.95 -9.98 12.25
CA PRO A 189 -11.21 -8.58 12.51
C PRO A 189 -10.01 -7.78 11.99
N LEU A 190 -10.29 -6.71 11.24
CA LEU A 190 -9.41 -5.58 10.90
C LEU A 190 -7.97 -5.72 11.42
N VAL A 191 -7.02 -5.93 10.51
CA VAL A 191 -5.57 -5.85 10.76
C VAL A 191 -5.16 -4.38 10.98
N VAL A 192 -5.72 -3.80 12.04
CA VAL A 192 -5.23 -2.60 12.72
C VAL A 192 -4.55 -3.03 14.04
N GLY A 193 -4.87 -4.22 14.57
CA GLY A 193 -4.31 -4.73 15.83
C GLY A 193 -2.89 -5.31 15.74
N ALA A 194 -2.49 -5.94 14.63
CA ALA A 194 -1.20 -6.64 14.56
C ALA A 194 0.00 -5.68 14.47
N VAL A 195 -0.16 -4.53 13.79
CA VAL A 195 0.85 -3.46 13.76
C VAL A 195 0.96 -2.81 15.14
N LEU A 196 -0.16 -2.62 15.85
CA LEU A 196 -0.16 -2.09 17.23
C LEU A 196 0.55 -3.02 18.21
N ALA A 197 0.37 -4.35 18.12
CA ALA A 197 1.03 -5.30 19.01
C ALA A 197 2.56 -5.34 18.80
N ALA A 198 3.02 -5.35 17.54
CA ALA A 198 4.45 -5.34 17.23
C ALA A 198 5.14 -4.05 17.67
N VAL A 199 4.52 -2.89 17.43
CA VAL A 199 5.03 -1.59 17.89
C VAL A 199 5.05 -1.51 19.41
N THR A 200 4.02 -2.00 20.10
CA THR A 200 3.98 -2.00 21.58
C THR A 200 5.07 -2.90 22.18
N ILE A 201 5.33 -4.07 21.61
CA ILE A 201 6.39 -4.98 22.08
C ILE A 201 7.78 -4.36 21.88
N VAL A 202 8.04 -3.73 20.74
CA VAL A 202 9.30 -3.02 20.47
C VAL A 202 9.48 -1.84 21.43
N LEU A 203 8.42 -1.05 21.69
CA LEU A 203 8.47 0.07 22.64
C LEU A 203 8.70 -0.38 24.10
N LEU A 204 8.13 -1.52 24.51
CA LEU A 204 8.38 -2.11 25.83
C LEU A 204 9.81 -2.64 25.97
N ALA A 205 10.36 -3.27 24.93
CA ALA A 205 11.75 -3.72 24.90
C ALA A 205 12.75 -2.55 25.00
N ILE A 206 12.51 -1.45 24.28
CA ILE A 206 13.36 -0.24 24.32
C ILE A 206 13.29 0.45 25.70
N LYS A 207 12.10 0.56 26.30
CA LYS A 207 11.94 1.11 27.66
C LYS A 207 12.66 0.26 28.71
N ALA A 208 12.57 -1.07 28.60
CA ALA A 208 13.23 -1.98 29.54
C ALA A 208 14.77 -1.89 29.46
N ASP A 209 15.33 -1.78 28.26
CA ASP A 209 16.78 -1.63 28.07
C ASP A 209 17.30 -0.27 28.59
N THR A 210 16.54 0.80 28.38
CA THR A 210 16.89 2.14 28.85
C THR A 210 16.86 2.24 30.38
N LYS A 211 15.91 1.56 31.03
CA LYS A 211 15.82 1.51 32.50
C LYS A 211 17.01 0.76 33.11
N ARG A 212 17.39 -0.39 32.55
CA ARG A 212 18.54 -1.17 33.05
C ARG A 212 19.86 -0.40 32.98
N LYS A 213 20.10 0.35 31.89
CA LYS A 213 21.32 1.16 31.73
C LYS A 213 21.43 2.31 32.74
N ARG A 214 20.30 2.83 33.22
CA ARG A 214 20.27 3.88 34.26
C ARG A 214 20.50 3.36 35.67
N GLU A 215 20.13 2.11 35.94
CA GLU A 215 20.33 1.47 37.25
C GLU A 215 21.75 0.90 37.42
N SER A 216 22.50 0.76 36.32
CA SER A 216 23.90 0.30 36.31
C SER A 216 24.95 1.43 36.33
N GLN A 217 24.53 2.69 36.46
CA GLN A 217 25.40 3.86 36.63
C GLN A 217 25.18 4.46 38.02
#